data_AF-A0A9D8VFN7-F1
#
_entry.id   AF-A0A9D8VFN7-F1
#
_cell.length_a   1.000
_cell.length_b   1.000
_cell.length_c   1.000
_cell.angle_alpha   90.00
_cell.angle_beta   90.00
_cell.angle_gamma   90.00
#
_symmetry.space_group_name_H-M   'P 1'
#
loop_
_entity.id
_entity.type
_entity.pdbx_description
1 polymer ?
#
loop_
_entity_poly.entity_id
_entity_poly.type
_entity_poly.pdbx_seq_one_letter_code
_entity_poly.pdbx_strand_id
1 'polypeptide(L)'
;MRALILFLVLAGCSAPEQKAPSFEPDPVTAEQEAARLALLPAESVAVIDGFREQVAAVRTSDDFDALFERALRMTGDLIPADSLDPFTGYSYRFQGNDLGLPGLSPSCVAECTEATLSMERDDWDRIAQATPDSLDDAFVALLFDHWGHPQVYQGQITGWPAFFTRTWDYGGYSMLGSGAHEALWSELTGRDWQGRFTPHLDQMRQVLTGDMISAQCYGLPGDAVSAELNRIRATSGIDTDLEGAINQRIQDISEGAVEVDCQTTMDCACISG
;
A
#
# COMPACT_ATOMS: atom_id res chain seq x y z
N MET A 1 -37.42 -35.41 -39.22
CA MET A 1 -36.41 -34.37 -38.92
C MET A 1 -35.41 -34.95 -37.95
N ARG A 2 -34.17 -35.21 -38.39
CA ARG A 2 -33.08 -35.73 -37.54
C ARG A 2 -32.20 -34.56 -37.15
N ALA A 3 -32.09 -34.29 -35.85
CA ALA A 3 -31.20 -33.27 -35.30
C ALA A 3 -29.75 -33.80 -35.33
N LEU A 4 -28.87 -33.02 -35.95
CA LEU A 4 -27.43 -33.28 -36.03
C LEU A 4 -26.77 -32.57 -34.84
N ILE A 5 -26.29 -33.33 -33.86
CA ILE A 5 -25.50 -32.81 -32.74
C ILE A 5 -24.04 -32.73 -33.22
N LEU A 6 -23.52 -31.51 -33.34
CA LEU A 6 -22.14 -31.22 -33.70
C LEU A 6 -21.32 -31.09 -32.41
N PHE A 7 -20.52 -32.11 -32.08
CA PHE A 7 -19.52 -32.02 -31.02
C PHE A 7 -18.28 -31.30 -31.56
N LEU A 8 -18.07 -30.05 -31.17
CA LEU A 8 -16.79 -29.37 -31.35
C LEU A 8 -15.84 -29.83 -30.24
N VAL A 9 -14.88 -30.67 -30.59
CA VAL A 9 -13.71 -30.97 -29.76
C VAL A 9 -12.73 -29.81 -29.93
N LEU A 10 -12.74 -28.87 -29.00
CA LEU A 10 -11.69 -27.86 -28.88
C LEU A 10 -10.45 -28.56 -28.33
N ALA A 11 -9.53 -28.93 -29.23
CA ALA A 11 -8.17 -29.32 -28.85
C ALA A 11 -7.51 -28.08 -28.20
N GLY A 12 -7.42 -28.09 -26.87
CA GLY A 12 -6.74 -27.07 -26.09
C GLY A 12 -5.27 -27.03 -26.47
N CYS A 13 -4.89 -26.06 -27.32
CA CYS A 13 -3.50 -25.67 -27.47
C CYS A 13 -3.12 -24.93 -26.19
N SER A 14 -2.54 -25.65 -25.22
CA SER A 14 -1.85 -25.03 -24.10
C SER A 14 -0.78 -24.12 -24.70
N ALA A 15 -0.91 -22.80 -24.50
CA ALA A 15 0.15 -21.87 -24.86
C ALA A 15 1.44 -22.34 -24.18
N PRO A 16 2.61 -22.24 -24.84
CA PRO A 16 3.88 -22.59 -24.21
C PRO A 16 4.02 -21.78 -22.93
N GLU A 17 4.29 -22.48 -21.83
CA GLU A 17 4.53 -21.90 -20.51
C GLU A 17 5.68 -20.90 -20.62
N GLN A 18 5.35 -19.61 -20.63
CA GLN A 18 6.35 -18.55 -20.66
C GLN A 18 7.01 -18.55 -19.29
N LYS A 19 8.28 -18.95 -19.24
CA LYS A 19 9.06 -18.94 -18.00
C LYS A 19 9.05 -17.52 -17.45
N ALA A 20 8.49 -17.34 -16.26
CA ALA A 20 8.50 -16.05 -15.58
C ALA A 20 9.94 -15.54 -15.46
N PRO A 21 10.18 -14.24 -15.65
CA PRO A 21 11.51 -13.66 -15.45
C PRO A 21 11.96 -13.93 -14.01
N SER A 22 13.20 -14.35 -13.80
CA SER A 22 13.74 -14.46 -12.44
C SER A 22 14.13 -13.08 -11.94
N PHE A 23 13.72 -12.74 -10.71
CA PHE A 23 14.27 -11.60 -10.01
C PHE A 23 15.62 -11.97 -9.38
N GLU A 24 16.65 -11.19 -9.70
CA GLU A 24 17.95 -11.23 -9.03
C GLU A 24 18.13 -9.91 -8.27
N PRO A 25 18.23 -9.93 -6.93
CA PRO A 25 18.56 -8.74 -6.16
C PRO A 25 19.91 -8.18 -6.58
N ASP A 26 20.05 -6.86 -6.56
CA ASP A 26 21.35 -6.24 -6.77
C ASP A 26 22.36 -6.74 -5.72
N PRO A 27 23.63 -6.96 -6.12
CA PRO A 27 24.66 -7.43 -5.21
C PRO A 27 24.92 -6.40 -4.11
N VAL A 28 25.12 -6.87 -2.88
CA VAL A 28 25.52 -6.00 -1.76
C VAL A 28 26.88 -5.40 -2.08
N THR A 29 26.97 -4.07 -2.09
CA THR A 29 28.22 -3.36 -2.27
C THR A 29 29.11 -3.50 -1.03
N ALA A 30 30.42 -3.30 -1.19
CA ALA A 30 31.34 -3.32 -0.06
C ALA A 30 30.99 -2.25 1.02
N GLU A 31 30.40 -1.14 0.60
CA GLU A 31 29.94 -0.07 1.50
C GLU A 31 28.72 -0.51 2.30
N GLN A 32 27.69 -1.07 1.65
CA GLN A 32 26.52 -1.62 2.32
C GLN A 32 26.90 -2.75 3.30
N GLU A 33 27.81 -3.65 2.89
CA GLU A 33 28.27 -4.73 3.77
C GLU A 33 29.00 -4.19 5.01
N ALA A 34 29.88 -3.19 4.82
CA ALA A 34 30.54 -2.52 5.93
C ALA A 34 29.53 -1.82 6.86
N ALA A 35 28.50 -1.16 6.30
CA ALA A 35 27.45 -0.50 7.07
C ALA A 35 26.64 -1.51 7.90
N ARG A 36 26.19 -2.62 7.30
CA ARG A 36 25.46 -3.69 7.98
C ARG A 36 26.25 -4.24 9.17
N LEU A 37 27.50 -4.64 8.96
CA LEU A 37 28.36 -5.21 10.01
C LEU A 37 28.74 -4.21 11.11
N ALA A 38 28.80 -2.91 10.78
CA ALA A 38 29.16 -1.88 11.75
C ALA A 38 27.97 -1.39 12.58
N LEU A 39 26.76 -1.39 12.02
CA LEU A 39 25.59 -0.73 12.59
C LEU A 39 24.57 -1.70 13.20
N LEU A 40 24.53 -2.95 12.73
CA LEU A 40 23.51 -3.91 13.12
C LEU A 40 24.09 -5.06 13.94
N PRO A 41 23.33 -5.60 14.91
CA PRO A 41 23.63 -6.88 15.52
C PRO A 41 23.72 -8.01 14.47
N ALA A 42 24.49 -9.05 14.76
CA ALA A 42 24.72 -10.16 13.83
C ALA A 42 23.40 -10.88 13.45
N GLU A 43 22.46 -10.96 14.39
CA GLU A 43 21.12 -11.50 14.16
C GLU A 43 20.32 -10.68 13.14
N SER A 44 20.38 -9.35 13.20
CA SER A 44 19.71 -8.46 12.24
C SER A 44 20.36 -8.55 10.86
N VAL A 45 21.70 -8.69 10.79
CA VAL A 45 22.40 -8.96 9.53
C VAL A 45 21.91 -10.26 8.90
N ALA A 46 21.78 -11.33 9.69
CA ALA A 46 21.27 -12.62 9.21
C ALA A 46 19.81 -12.55 8.75
N VAL A 47 18.97 -11.72 9.40
CA VAL A 47 17.60 -11.44 8.94
C VAL A 47 17.61 -10.79 7.56
N ILE A 48 18.49 -9.83 7.31
CA ILE A 48 18.65 -9.17 6.00
C ILE A 48 19.10 -10.18 4.93
N ASP A 49 20.11 -11.00 5.23
CA ASP A 49 20.59 -12.01 4.27
C ASP A 49 19.50 -13.02 3.93
N GLY A 50 18.79 -13.53 4.94
CA GLY A 50 17.68 -14.45 4.73
C GLY A 50 16.54 -13.84 3.92
N PHE A 51 16.25 -12.55 4.10
CA PHE A 51 15.26 -11.85 3.27
C PHE A 51 15.73 -11.72 1.82
N ARG A 52 16.99 -11.34 1.58
CA ARG A 52 17.58 -11.27 0.23
C ARG A 52 17.53 -12.62 -0.49
N GLU A 53 17.83 -13.70 0.21
CA GLU A 53 17.72 -15.06 -0.33
C GLU A 53 16.28 -15.42 -0.72
N GLN A 54 15.30 -15.05 0.11
CA GLN A 54 13.88 -15.25 -0.19
C GLN A 54 13.43 -14.46 -1.43
N VAL A 55 13.83 -13.20 -1.53
CA VAL A 55 13.54 -12.37 -2.71
C VAL A 55 14.11 -13.01 -3.99
N ALA A 56 15.35 -13.49 -3.95
CA ALA A 56 15.96 -14.19 -5.08
C ALA A 56 15.24 -15.51 -5.44
N ALA A 57 14.49 -16.10 -4.51
CA ALA A 57 13.80 -17.37 -4.65
C ALA A 57 12.34 -17.26 -5.09
N VAL A 58 11.74 -16.06 -5.15
CA VAL A 58 10.32 -15.87 -5.56
C VAL A 58 10.08 -16.39 -6.98
N ARG A 59 9.21 -17.40 -7.13
CA ARG A 59 8.81 -17.94 -8.45
C ARG A 59 7.30 -18.16 -8.58
N THR A 60 6.58 -18.15 -7.47
CA THR A 60 5.15 -18.44 -7.40
C THR A 60 4.44 -17.38 -6.55
N SER A 61 3.12 -17.34 -6.68
CA SER A 61 2.25 -16.51 -5.85
C SER A 61 2.38 -16.81 -4.36
N ASP A 62 2.54 -18.08 -3.98
CA ASP A 62 2.76 -18.47 -2.59
C ASP A 62 4.11 -17.94 -2.06
N ASP A 63 5.15 -17.91 -2.90
CA ASP A 63 6.44 -17.31 -2.54
C ASP A 63 6.31 -15.80 -2.35
N PHE A 64 5.55 -15.13 -3.23
CA PHE A 64 5.27 -13.70 -3.13
C PHE A 64 4.50 -13.36 -1.85
N ASP A 65 3.43 -14.10 -1.55
CA ASP A 65 2.63 -13.93 -0.33
C ASP A 65 3.51 -14.10 0.92
N ALA A 66 4.33 -15.15 0.95
CA ALA A 66 5.25 -15.40 2.06
C ALA A 66 6.30 -14.30 2.22
N LEU A 67 6.85 -13.80 1.10
CA LEU A 67 7.82 -12.71 1.09
C LEU A 67 7.19 -11.40 1.57
N PHE A 68 6.00 -11.06 1.08
CA PHE A 68 5.26 -9.87 1.47
C PHE A 68 4.96 -9.87 2.97
N GLU A 69 4.43 -10.99 3.48
CA GLU A 69 4.20 -11.18 4.90
C GLU A 69 5.48 -11.10 5.74
N ARG A 70 6.60 -11.62 5.21
CA ARG A 70 7.91 -11.46 5.85
C ARG A 70 8.32 -9.99 5.90
N ALA A 71 8.19 -9.26 4.79
CA ALA A 71 8.51 -7.84 4.71
C ALA A 71 7.75 -7.04 5.78
N LEU A 72 6.46 -7.31 5.97
CA LEU A 72 5.63 -6.64 6.99
C LEU A 72 6.19 -6.80 8.42
N ARG A 73 6.79 -7.95 8.73
CA ARG A 73 7.35 -8.22 10.06
C ARG A 73 8.78 -7.74 10.24
N MET A 74 9.47 -7.36 9.16
CA MET A 74 10.91 -7.05 9.21
C MET A 74 11.26 -5.91 10.16
N THR A 75 10.40 -4.91 10.34
CA THR A 75 10.69 -3.84 11.30
C THR A 75 10.90 -4.37 12.72
N GLY A 76 10.06 -5.34 13.15
CA GLY A 76 10.18 -5.93 14.48
C GLY A 76 11.38 -6.87 14.62
N ASP A 77 11.80 -7.49 13.50
CA ASP A 77 12.96 -8.38 13.47
C ASP A 77 14.30 -7.61 13.40
N LEU A 78 14.30 -6.42 12.79
CA LEU A 78 15.51 -5.59 12.60
C LEU A 78 15.74 -4.59 13.72
N ILE A 79 14.68 -4.07 14.33
CA ILE A 79 14.74 -2.97 15.29
C ILE A 79 14.17 -3.49 16.62
N PRO A 80 15.01 -3.98 17.54
CA PRO A 80 14.58 -4.32 18.88
C PRO A 80 13.90 -3.12 19.55
N ALA A 81 12.77 -3.34 20.23
CA ALA A 81 11.98 -2.27 20.85
C ALA A 81 12.77 -1.43 21.88
N ASP A 82 13.89 -1.95 22.38
CA ASP A 82 14.82 -1.32 23.31
C ASP A 82 16.00 -0.59 22.64
N SER A 83 16.13 -0.68 21.30
CA SER A 83 17.24 -0.09 20.53
C SER A 83 16.97 1.33 20.01
N LEU A 84 15.73 1.80 20.11
CA LEU A 84 15.35 3.16 19.73
C LEU A 84 15.66 4.13 20.87
N ASP A 85 16.94 4.44 21.08
CA ASP A 85 17.28 5.69 21.75
C ASP A 85 17.15 6.82 20.71
N PRO A 86 16.13 7.70 20.83
CA PRO A 86 15.80 8.71 19.83
C PRO A 86 16.92 9.74 19.57
N PHE A 87 17.99 9.74 20.38
CA PHE A 87 19.06 10.75 20.29
C PHE A 87 20.46 10.19 19.98
N THR A 88 20.66 8.88 19.77
CA THR A 88 22.01 8.30 19.62
C THR A 88 22.55 8.24 18.19
N GLY A 89 21.91 8.87 17.21
CA GLY A 89 22.44 8.99 15.85
C GLY A 89 22.33 7.72 15.00
N TYR A 90 21.57 6.71 15.47
CA TYR A 90 21.13 5.59 14.65
C TYR A 90 20.25 6.09 13.49
N SER A 91 19.26 6.94 13.75
CA SER A 91 18.23 7.33 12.78
C SER A 91 18.72 8.11 11.54
N TYR A 92 19.82 8.86 11.64
CA TYR A 92 20.38 9.60 10.50
C TYR A 92 21.27 8.72 9.59
N ARG A 93 21.62 7.50 10.01
CA ARG A 93 22.58 6.64 9.29
C ARG A 93 21.93 5.55 8.42
N PHE A 94 20.61 5.46 8.38
CA PHE A 94 19.90 4.42 7.62
C PHE A 94 18.95 4.98 6.55
N GLN A 95 19.21 6.17 6.01
CA GLN A 95 18.32 6.69 4.96
C GLN A 95 18.64 6.06 3.61
N GLY A 96 17.62 5.52 2.94
CA GLY A 96 17.77 4.92 1.61
C GLY A 96 18.18 3.45 1.67
N ASN A 97 18.72 2.89 0.59
CA ASN A 97 19.04 1.45 0.52
C ASN A 97 20.45 1.11 1.03
N ASP A 98 20.91 1.76 2.09
CA ASP A 98 22.26 1.57 2.65
C ASP A 98 22.46 0.18 3.28
N LEU A 99 21.36 -0.55 3.52
CA LEU A 99 21.38 -1.92 4.03
C LEU A 99 21.31 -2.99 2.93
N GLY A 100 21.17 -2.61 1.65
CA GLY A 100 21.04 -3.54 0.54
C GLY A 100 19.80 -4.43 0.67
N LEU A 101 18.69 -3.89 1.14
CA LEU A 101 17.40 -4.56 1.24
C LEU A 101 16.64 -4.38 -0.10
N PRO A 102 16.41 -5.45 -0.89
CA PRO A 102 15.63 -5.33 -2.12
C PRO A 102 14.17 -5.03 -1.79
N GLY A 103 13.61 -3.97 -2.36
CA GLY A 103 12.22 -3.56 -2.13
C GLY A 103 11.95 -2.85 -0.81
N LEU A 104 12.95 -2.67 0.06
CA LEU A 104 12.77 -1.99 1.35
C LEU A 104 13.93 -1.03 1.61
N SER A 105 13.61 0.20 2.00
CA SER A 105 14.60 1.16 2.49
C SER A 105 14.28 1.52 3.94
N PRO A 106 15.25 1.49 4.86
CA PRO A 106 14.98 2.00 6.19
C PRO A 106 14.68 3.50 6.15
N SER A 107 13.78 3.88 7.05
CA SER A 107 13.30 5.24 7.23
C SER A 107 12.98 5.47 8.70
N CYS A 108 12.68 6.72 9.03
CA CYS A 108 12.25 7.10 10.36
C CYS A 108 11.01 8.00 10.26
N VAL A 109 10.12 7.92 11.25
CA VAL A 109 8.94 8.79 11.39
C VAL A 109 8.88 9.38 12.80
N ALA A 110 7.97 10.32 13.03
CA ALA A 110 7.79 11.00 14.32
C ALA A 110 9.11 11.57 14.88
N GLU A 111 9.71 12.52 14.15
CA GLU A 111 11.05 13.07 14.46
C GLU A 111 12.14 12.00 14.69
N CYS A 112 12.03 10.88 13.98
CA CYS A 112 12.88 9.70 14.13
C CYS A 112 12.83 9.01 15.50
N THR A 113 11.74 9.16 16.24
CA THR A 113 11.49 8.36 17.43
C THR A 113 11.01 6.95 17.08
N GLU A 114 10.55 6.74 15.84
CA GLU A 114 10.13 5.45 15.33
C GLU A 114 10.88 5.12 14.04
N ALA A 115 11.35 3.88 13.92
CA ALA A 115 11.99 3.40 12.70
C ALA A 115 10.99 2.55 11.90
N THR A 116 10.98 2.76 10.58
CA THR A 116 10.08 2.10 9.64
C THR A 116 10.89 1.57 8.46
N LEU A 117 10.27 0.73 7.64
CA LEU A 117 10.82 0.34 6.34
C LEU A 117 9.89 0.87 5.26
N SER A 118 10.38 1.73 4.39
CA SER A 118 9.63 2.19 3.22
C SER A 118 9.73 1.16 2.11
N MET A 119 8.64 0.92 1.41
CA MET A 119 8.61 -0.01 0.28
C MET A 119 8.98 0.70 -1.01
N GLU A 120 9.87 0.10 -1.80
CA GLU A 120 10.36 0.68 -3.05
C GLU A 120 9.60 0.12 -4.25
N ARG A 121 8.85 0.97 -4.97
CA ARG A 121 7.92 0.55 -6.04
C ARG A 121 8.60 -0.28 -7.12
N ASP A 122 9.72 0.20 -7.66
CA ASP A 122 10.40 -0.44 -8.79
C ASP A 122 10.84 -1.87 -8.47
N ASP A 123 11.28 -2.11 -7.23
CA ASP A 123 11.69 -3.45 -6.78
C ASP A 123 10.47 -4.35 -6.55
N TRP A 124 9.41 -3.86 -5.91
CA TRP A 124 8.19 -4.65 -5.70
C TRP A 124 7.46 -4.99 -7.01
N ASP A 125 7.45 -4.07 -7.98
CA ASP A 125 6.92 -4.33 -9.33
C ASP A 125 7.71 -5.47 -10.00
N ARG A 126 9.05 -5.44 -9.92
CA ARG A 126 9.91 -6.51 -10.48
C ARG A 126 9.77 -7.84 -9.74
N ILE A 127 9.55 -7.81 -8.43
CA ILE A 127 9.34 -9.01 -7.60
C ILE A 127 7.99 -9.66 -7.96
N ALA A 128 6.93 -8.87 -8.08
CA ALA A 128 5.61 -9.36 -8.50
C ALA A 128 5.66 -9.97 -9.91
N GLN A 129 6.32 -9.28 -10.87
CA GLN A 129 6.52 -9.77 -12.24
C GLN A 129 7.32 -11.08 -12.34
N ALA A 130 8.02 -11.49 -11.27
CA ALA A 130 8.74 -12.76 -11.23
C ALA A 130 7.83 -13.96 -10.96
N THR A 131 6.56 -13.74 -10.62
CA THR A 131 5.54 -14.78 -10.50
C THR A 131 4.71 -14.88 -11.78
N PRO A 132 3.99 -16.00 -11.99
CA PRO A 132 3.09 -16.14 -13.14
C PRO A 132 1.70 -15.50 -12.95
N ASP A 133 1.36 -15.02 -11.75
CA ASP A 133 0.00 -14.55 -11.43
C ASP A 133 -0.08 -13.03 -11.45
N SER A 134 -0.82 -12.50 -12.42
CA SER A 134 -1.09 -11.06 -12.56
C SER A 134 -1.80 -10.40 -11.37
N LEU A 135 -2.34 -11.18 -10.43
CA LEU A 135 -2.86 -10.63 -9.18
C LEU A 135 -1.76 -10.04 -8.30
N ASP A 136 -0.51 -10.52 -8.40
CA ASP A 136 0.62 -9.98 -7.65
C ASP A 136 0.96 -8.58 -8.17
N ASP A 137 1.03 -8.40 -9.49
CA ASP A 137 1.22 -7.10 -10.13
C ASP A 137 0.09 -6.12 -9.77
N ALA A 138 -1.15 -6.59 -9.84
CA ALA A 138 -2.33 -5.78 -9.52
C ALA A 138 -2.34 -5.36 -8.04
N PHE A 139 -1.92 -6.25 -7.14
CA PHE A 139 -1.82 -5.94 -5.72
C PHE A 139 -0.74 -4.89 -5.45
N VAL A 140 0.46 -5.03 -6.03
CA VAL A 140 1.53 -4.03 -5.86
C VAL A 140 1.10 -2.67 -6.42
N ALA A 141 0.51 -2.63 -7.62
CA ALA A 141 0.00 -1.39 -8.18
C ALA A 141 -1.03 -0.72 -7.25
N LEU A 142 -2.02 -1.47 -6.77
CA LEU A 142 -3.03 -0.97 -5.86
C LEU A 142 -2.44 -0.50 -4.53
N LEU A 143 -1.46 -1.23 -3.99
CA LEU A 143 -0.77 -0.88 -2.76
C LEU A 143 -0.11 0.50 -2.85
N PHE A 144 0.64 0.75 -3.93
CA PHE A 144 1.30 2.04 -4.15
C PHE A 144 0.32 3.13 -4.56
N ASP A 145 -0.74 2.83 -5.28
CA ASP A 145 -1.76 3.82 -5.64
C ASP A 145 -2.64 4.21 -4.43
N HIS A 146 -2.80 3.31 -3.44
CA HIS A 146 -3.52 3.59 -2.20
C HIS A 146 -2.67 4.38 -1.19
N TRP A 147 -1.43 3.95 -0.96
CA TRP A 147 -0.57 4.53 0.07
C TRP A 147 0.43 5.57 -0.44
N GLY A 148 0.63 5.69 -1.76
CA GLY A 148 1.61 6.58 -2.40
C GLY A 148 3.05 6.12 -2.18
N HIS A 149 3.46 6.07 -0.92
CA HIS A 149 4.76 5.61 -0.44
C HIS A 149 4.55 4.70 0.79
N PRO A 150 4.08 3.45 0.58
CA PRO A 150 3.77 2.53 1.65
C PRO A 150 4.98 2.29 2.54
N GLN A 151 4.74 2.32 3.85
CA GLN A 151 5.71 2.01 4.87
C GLN A 151 5.27 0.76 5.60
N VAL A 152 6.22 0.06 6.18
CA VAL A 152 6.00 -1.06 7.08
C VAL A 152 6.37 -0.60 8.47
N TYR A 153 5.49 -0.88 9.41
CA TYR A 153 5.73 -0.71 10.84
C TYR A 153 4.95 -1.75 11.63
N GLN A 154 5.66 -2.50 12.48
CA GLN A 154 5.09 -3.48 13.41
C GLN A 154 4.11 -4.49 12.78
N GLY A 155 4.43 -5.03 11.59
CA GLY A 155 3.56 -6.01 10.93
C GLY A 155 2.42 -5.40 10.11
N GLN A 156 2.37 -4.08 9.98
CA GLN A 156 1.30 -3.37 9.28
C GLN A 156 1.85 -2.47 8.20
N ILE A 157 1.03 -2.26 7.17
CA ILE A 157 1.24 -1.21 6.19
C ILE A 157 0.78 0.10 6.84
N THR A 158 1.69 1.07 6.87
CA THR A 158 1.50 2.42 7.37
C THR A 158 1.90 3.42 6.29
N GLY A 159 1.73 4.71 6.59
CA GLY A 159 2.01 5.79 5.67
C GLY A 159 0.80 6.70 5.48
N TRP A 160 0.98 7.72 4.66
CA TRP A 160 -0.09 8.65 4.32
C TRP A 160 -0.76 8.18 3.04
N PRO A 161 -2.09 7.95 3.02
CA PRO A 161 -2.76 7.55 1.79
C PRO A 161 -2.51 8.55 0.66
N ALA A 162 -2.38 8.07 -0.58
CA ALA A 162 -2.12 8.90 -1.77
C ALA A 162 -3.25 9.92 -2.05
N PHE A 163 -4.45 9.61 -1.54
CA PHE A 163 -5.63 10.47 -1.61
C PHE A 163 -5.74 11.45 -0.42
N PHE A 164 -4.65 11.69 0.31
CA PHE A 164 -4.59 12.66 1.40
C PHE A 164 -3.45 13.66 1.18
N THR A 165 -3.76 14.96 1.23
CA THR A 165 -2.74 16.00 1.16
C THR A 165 -2.33 16.42 2.56
N ARG A 166 -1.03 16.37 2.83
CA ARG A 166 -0.45 16.80 4.11
C ARG A 166 -0.24 18.31 4.11
N THR A 167 -0.67 18.96 5.18
CA THR A 167 -0.24 20.33 5.53
C THR A 167 0.80 20.26 6.66
N TRP A 168 1.39 21.41 7.03
CA TRP A 168 2.53 21.42 7.98
C TRP A 168 2.11 20.89 9.37
N ASP A 169 3.04 20.21 10.04
CA ASP A 169 2.95 19.68 11.42
C ASP A 169 1.63 18.96 11.76
N TYR A 170 1.38 17.84 11.07
CA TYR A 170 0.28 16.89 11.32
C TYR A 170 -1.09 17.23 10.71
N GLY A 171 -1.27 18.40 10.09
CA GLY A 171 -2.51 18.71 9.38
C GLY A 171 -2.64 18.04 8.00
N GLY A 172 -3.84 18.14 7.43
CA GLY A 172 -4.08 17.78 6.04
C GLY A 172 -5.55 17.67 5.68
N TYR A 173 -5.82 17.38 4.42
CA TYR A 173 -7.19 17.22 3.94
C TYR A 173 -7.29 16.06 2.96
N SER A 174 -8.46 15.43 2.97
CA SER A 174 -8.82 14.41 2.00
C SER A 174 -8.93 15.01 0.61
N MET A 175 -8.47 14.27 -0.39
CA MET A 175 -8.61 14.58 -1.81
C MET A 175 -9.91 14.03 -2.42
N LEU A 176 -10.90 13.66 -1.60
CA LEU A 176 -12.22 13.26 -2.09
C LEU A 176 -12.82 14.42 -2.91
N GLY A 177 -13.41 14.09 -4.04
CA GLY A 177 -13.81 15.00 -5.12
C GLY A 177 -12.86 14.99 -6.32
N SER A 178 -11.68 14.38 -6.22
CA SER A 178 -10.70 14.26 -7.31
C SER A 178 -10.94 13.08 -8.27
N GLY A 179 -11.73 12.09 -7.88
CA GLY A 179 -11.90 10.81 -8.58
C GLY A 179 -10.96 9.69 -8.10
N ALA A 180 -10.00 9.99 -7.20
CA ALA A 180 -9.06 9.01 -6.69
C ALA A 180 -9.74 7.94 -5.82
N HIS A 181 -10.69 8.33 -4.96
CA HIS A 181 -11.41 7.39 -4.09
C HIS A 181 -12.29 6.45 -4.89
N GLU A 182 -12.97 6.97 -5.92
CA GLU A 182 -13.77 6.16 -6.83
C GLU A 182 -12.92 5.14 -7.59
N ALA A 183 -11.76 5.55 -8.09
CA ALA A 183 -10.84 4.64 -8.78
C ALA A 183 -10.35 3.53 -7.85
N LEU A 184 -9.89 3.88 -6.65
CA LEU A 184 -9.41 2.92 -5.66
C LEU A 184 -10.51 1.97 -5.18
N TRP A 185 -11.71 2.50 -4.91
CA TRP A 185 -12.86 1.69 -4.52
C TRP A 185 -13.22 0.69 -5.60
N SER A 186 -13.26 1.14 -6.86
CA SER A 186 -13.56 0.29 -8.01
C SER A 186 -12.55 -0.84 -8.20
N GLU A 187 -11.25 -0.59 -8.00
CA GLU A 187 -10.24 -1.65 -8.03
C GLU A 187 -10.37 -2.63 -6.85
N LEU A 188 -10.69 -2.12 -5.65
CA LEU A 188 -10.86 -2.93 -4.44
C LEU A 188 -12.08 -3.85 -4.51
N THR A 189 -13.17 -3.45 -5.16
CA THR A 189 -14.44 -4.19 -5.20
C THR A 189 -14.75 -4.85 -6.53
N GLY A 190 -14.19 -4.34 -7.63
CA GLY A 190 -14.45 -4.82 -8.99
C GLY A 190 -13.58 -6.00 -9.43
N ARG A 191 -12.47 -6.25 -8.73
CA ARG A 191 -11.55 -7.36 -9.03
C ARG A 191 -11.87 -8.60 -8.18
N ASP A 192 -11.87 -9.76 -8.83
CA ASP A 192 -11.88 -11.05 -8.13
C ASP A 192 -10.46 -11.38 -7.64
N TRP A 193 -10.20 -11.06 -6.38
CA TRP A 193 -8.93 -11.34 -5.71
C TRP A 193 -8.76 -12.80 -5.31
N GLN A 194 -9.75 -13.67 -5.57
CA GLN A 194 -9.69 -15.11 -5.28
C GLN A 194 -9.37 -15.42 -3.80
N GLY A 195 -9.72 -14.50 -2.88
CA GLY A 195 -9.41 -14.59 -1.46
C GLY A 195 -7.96 -14.23 -1.08
N ARG A 196 -7.10 -13.92 -2.05
CA ARG A 196 -5.72 -13.47 -1.82
C ARG A 196 -5.71 -12.04 -1.27
N PHE A 197 -4.69 -11.73 -0.48
CA PHE A 197 -4.47 -10.41 0.14
C PHE A 197 -5.62 -9.87 1.01
N THR A 198 -6.62 -10.67 1.35
CA THR A 198 -7.87 -10.23 2.02
C THR A 198 -7.63 -9.30 3.22
N PRO A 199 -6.73 -9.60 4.17
CA PRO A 199 -6.49 -8.70 5.30
C PRO A 199 -6.01 -7.31 4.89
N HIS A 200 -5.18 -7.21 3.85
CA HIS A 200 -4.60 -5.96 3.35
C HIS A 200 -5.61 -5.17 2.53
N LEU A 201 -6.42 -5.86 1.72
CA LEU A 201 -7.52 -5.26 0.98
C LEU A 201 -8.59 -4.72 1.93
N ASP A 202 -8.89 -5.44 3.02
CA ASP A 202 -9.82 -4.99 4.06
C ASP A 202 -9.28 -3.77 4.80
N GLN A 203 -7.98 -3.73 5.11
CA GLN A 203 -7.34 -2.54 5.68
C GLN A 203 -7.47 -1.35 4.72
N MET A 204 -7.17 -1.52 3.43
CA MET A 204 -7.30 -0.45 2.42
C MET A 204 -8.73 0.06 2.32
N ARG A 205 -9.73 -0.85 2.32
CA ARG A 205 -11.15 -0.50 2.34
C ARG A 205 -11.49 0.31 3.59
N GLN A 206 -11.05 -0.12 4.77
CA GLN A 206 -11.32 0.58 6.03
C GLN A 206 -10.73 1.99 6.05
N VAL A 207 -9.49 2.16 5.58
CA VAL A 207 -8.86 3.49 5.50
C VAL A 207 -9.60 4.38 4.50
N LEU A 208 -9.96 3.83 3.33
CA LEU A 208 -10.67 4.57 2.30
C LEU A 208 -12.08 4.98 2.77
N THR A 209 -12.83 4.08 3.41
CA THR A 209 -14.17 4.40 3.95
C THR A 209 -14.10 5.40 5.09
N GLY A 210 -13.13 5.23 6.00
CA GLY A 210 -12.90 6.18 7.09
C GLY A 210 -12.65 7.59 6.57
N ASP A 211 -11.81 7.74 5.56
CA ASP A 211 -11.57 9.04 4.92
C ASP A 211 -12.84 9.59 4.24
N MET A 212 -13.59 8.73 3.53
CA MET A 212 -14.84 9.12 2.86
C MET A 212 -15.89 9.69 3.81
N ILE A 213 -16.07 9.12 5.00
CA ILE A 213 -17.20 9.45 5.88
C ILE A 213 -16.80 10.21 7.14
N SER A 214 -15.52 10.22 7.51
CA SER A 214 -15.03 10.78 8.78
C SER A 214 -13.90 11.79 8.64
N ALA A 215 -13.43 12.12 7.43
CA ALA A 215 -12.49 13.22 7.26
C ALA A 215 -13.05 14.51 7.89
N GLN A 216 -12.21 15.38 8.44
CA GLN A 216 -12.70 16.66 8.97
C GLN A 216 -12.86 17.69 7.85
N CYS A 217 -12.00 17.58 6.84
CA CYS A 217 -11.90 18.52 5.75
C CYS A 217 -11.72 17.81 4.40
N TYR A 218 -12.25 18.45 3.37
CA TYR A 218 -11.96 18.11 1.98
C TYR A 218 -11.22 19.24 1.28
N GLY A 219 -10.20 18.89 0.51
CA GLY A 219 -9.46 19.86 -0.31
C GLY A 219 -10.32 20.46 -1.42
N LEU A 220 -11.31 19.71 -1.90
CA LEU A 220 -12.09 20.03 -3.08
C LEU A 220 -13.44 20.68 -2.70
N PRO A 221 -14.07 21.43 -3.62
CA PRO A 221 -15.42 21.96 -3.43
C PRO A 221 -16.46 20.88 -3.11
N GLY A 222 -17.43 21.22 -2.27
CA GLY A 222 -18.42 20.25 -1.75
C GLY A 222 -19.30 19.59 -2.82
N ASP A 223 -19.53 20.24 -3.96
CA ASP A 223 -20.23 19.66 -5.11
C ASP A 223 -19.40 18.56 -5.79
N ALA A 224 -18.08 18.76 -5.94
CA ALA A 224 -17.16 17.73 -6.44
C ALA A 224 -17.08 16.53 -5.49
N VAL A 225 -16.95 16.79 -4.18
CA VAL A 225 -16.94 15.75 -3.13
C VAL A 225 -18.23 14.92 -3.19
N SER A 226 -19.39 15.59 -3.19
CA SER A 226 -20.70 14.95 -3.25
C SER A 226 -20.89 14.18 -4.56
N ALA A 227 -20.39 14.70 -5.69
CA ALA A 227 -20.46 14.02 -6.97
C ALA A 227 -19.67 12.71 -6.98
N GLU A 228 -18.47 12.69 -6.41
CA GLU A 228 -17.67 11.46 -6.29
C GLU A 228 -18.33 10.44 -5.36
N LEU A 229 -18.81 10.87 -4.19
CA LEU A 229 -19.54 10.00 -3.27
C LEU A 229 -20.77 9.36 -3.91
N ASN A 230 -21.52 10.11 -4.73
CA ASN A 230 -22.64 9.58 -5.50
C ASN A 230 -22.21 8.53 -6.53
N ARG A 231 -21.04 8.69 -7.17
CA ARG A 231 -20.50 7.68 -8.10
C ARG A 231 -20.05 6.43 -7.37
N ILE A 232 -19.35 6.57 -6.25
CA ILE A 232 -18.95 5.45 -5.38
C ILE A 232 -20.16 4.66 -4.91
N ARG A 233 -21.22 5.34 -4.43
CA ARG A 233 -22.48 4.69 -4.02
C ARG A 233 -23.13 3.89 -5.15
N ALA A 234 -22.91 4.28 -6.42
CA ALA A 234 -23.44 3.57 -7.58
C ALA A 234 -22.58 2.37 -8.02
N THR A 235 -21.42 2.14 -7.40
CA THR A 235 -20.56 0.98 -7.67
C THR A 235 -20.97 -0.24 -6.87
N SER A 236 -20.49 -1.43 -7.26
CA SER A 236 -20.65 -2.65 -6.48
C SER A 236 -19.82 -2.64 -5.19
N GLY A 237 -20.23 -3.44 -4.20
CA GLY A 237 -19.48 -3.63 -2.95
C GLY A 237 -19.80 -2.64 -1.84
N ILE A 238 -20.74 -1.72 -2.06
CA ILE A 238 -21.31 -0.86 -1.01
C ILE A 238 -22.38 -1.65 -0.25
N ASP A 239 -22.21 -1.81 1.07
CA ASP A 239 -23.26 -2.31 1.95
C ASP A 239 -24.20 -1.19 2.42
N THR A 240 -25.32 -1.56 3.02
CA THR A 240 -26.35 -0.62 3.48
C THR A 240 -25.84 0.38 4.52
N ASP A 241 -24.86 -0.01 5.35
CA ASP A 241 -24.35 0.83 6.42
C ASP A 241 -23.44 1.92 5.84
N LEU A 242 -22.53 1.55 4.93
CA LEU A 242 -21.70 2.48 4.19
C LEU A 242 -22.53 3.39 3.28
N GLU A 243 -23.58 2.86 2.62
CA GLU A 243 -24.51 3.69 1.85
C GLU A 243 -25.18 4.75 2.74
N GLY A 244 -25.65 4.36 3.93
CA GLY A 244 -26.22 5.28 4.91
C GLY A 244 -25.23 6.35 5.35
N ALA A 245 -23.97 5.97 5.64
CA ALA A 245 -22.92 6.89 6.03
C ALA A 245 -22.55 7.87 4.90
N ILE A 246 -22.49 7.41 3.65
CA ILE A 246 -22.28 8.27 2.47
C ILE A 246 -23.42 9.28 2.33
N ASN A 247 -24.68 8.85 2.49
CA ASN A 247 -25.84 9.73 2.40
C ASN A 247 -25.81 10.82 3.49
N GLN A 248 -25.50 10.44 4.73
CA GLN A 248 -25.33 11.40 5.82
C GLN A 248 -24.20 12.37 5.50
N ARG A 249 -23.07 11.88 4.98
CA ARG A 249 -21.92 12.73 4.67
C ARG A 249 -22.23 13.77 3.60
N ILE A 250 -22.96 13.39 2.55
CA ILE A 250 -23.44 14.32 1.51
C ILE A 250 -24.35 15.40 2.13
N GLN A 251 -25.23 15.01 3.06
CA GLN A 251 -26.08 15.96 3.78
C GLN A 251 -25.24 16.93 4.61
N ASP A 252 -24.27 16.43 5.39
CA ASP A 252 -23.39 17.26 6.23
C ASP A 252 -22.63 18.30 5.39
N ILE A 253 -22.15 17.93 4.21
CA ILE A 253 -21.51 18.86 3.26
C ILE A 253 -22.50 19.95 2.81
N SER A 254 -23.73 19.57 2.47
CA SER A 254 -24.76 20.53 2.01
C SER A 254 -25.21 21.50 3.09
N GLU A 255 -25.15 21.09 4.36
CA GLU A 255 -25.49 21.89 5.53
C GLU A 255 -24.32 22.75 6.02
N GLY A 256 -23.12 22.58 5.43
CA GLY A 256 -21.90 23.27 5.84
C GLY A 256 -21.34 22.77 7.18
N ALA A 257 -21.69 21.54 7.58
CA ALA A 257 -21.16 20.88 8.78
C ALA A 257 -19.75 20.30 8.56
N VAL A 258 -19.26 20.30 7.31
CA VAL A 258 -17.95 19.81 6.90
C VAL A 258 -17.24 20.90 6.11
N GLU A 259 -15.96 21.13 6.41
CA GLU A 259 -15.14 22.07 5.67
C GLU A 259 -14.73 21.49 4.31
N VAL A 260 -14.88 22.31 3.27
CA VAL A 260 -14.60 21.97 1.87
C VAL A 260 -13.79 23.09 1.22
N ASP A 261 -13.20 22.81 0.07
CA ASP A 261 -12.36 23.76 -0.69
C ASP A 261 -11.11 24.23 0.10
N CYS A 262 -10.57 23.35 0.94
CA CYS A 262 -9.43 23.67 1.81
C CYS A 262 -8.12 23.90 1.07
N GLN A 263 -8.02 23.43 -0.18
CA GLN A 263 -6.84 23.65 -1.01
C GLN A 263 -6.66 25.12 -1.42
N THR A 264 -7.75 25.90 -1.49
CA THR A 264 -7.72 27.29 -1.99
C THR A 264 -7.65 28.30 -0.86
N THR A 265 -8.30 28.03 0.26
CA THR A 265 -8.45 28.98 1.35
C THR A 265 -7.28 28.94 2.34
N MET A 266 -6.56 27.82 2.46
CA MET A 266 -5.53 27.56 3.49
C MET A 266 -6.01 27.77 4.95
N ASP A 267 -7.27 28.16 5.15
CA ASP A 267 -7.86 28.58 6.43
C ASP A 267 -8.69 27.47 7.08
N CYS A 268 -8.80 26.29 6.46
CA CYS A 268 -9.54 25.20 7.06
C CYS A 268 -8.86 24.73 8.35
N ALA A 269 -9.67 24.44 9.37
CA ALA A 269 -9.26 23.99 10.69
C ALA A 269 -8.87 22.51 10.70
N CYS A 270 -8.21 22.03 9.63
CA CYS A 270 -7.83 20.63 9.44
C CYS A 270 -6.62 20.25 10.29
N ILE A 271 -6.78 20.35 11.59
CA ILE A 271 -5.86 19.80 12.57
C ILE A 271 -6.23 18.33 12.67
N SER A 272 -5.28 17.43 12.39
CA SER A 272 -5.49 15.99 12.62
C SER A 272 -5.97 15.79 14.07
N GLY A 273 -7.14 15.19 14.23
CA GLY A 273 -7.58 14.66 15.52
C GLY A 273 -6.78 13.43 15.91
#